data_AF-A0A2T0WD15-F1
#
_entry.id   AF-A0A2T0WD15-F1
#
_cell.length_a   1.000
_cell.length_b   1.000
_cell.length_c   1.000
_cell.angle_alpha   90.00
_cell.angle_beta   90.00
_cell.angle_gamma   90.00
#
_symmetry.space_group_name_H-M   'P 1'
#
loop_
_entity.id
_entity.type
_entity.pdbx_description
1 polymer ?
#
loop_
_entity_poly.entity_id
_entity_poly.type
_entity_poly.pdbx_seq_one_letter_code
_entity_poly.pdbx_strand_id
1 'polypeptide(L)'
;MMVSARLPVAPRPFRDELLSSWMARVAARYGAEPLELMVYLAGQGGRDAGARQVDDVAPDMGLLMLWTKACRIDPERLRRRSLASRYPAQPRDWCLTETVPVCLACFDADVAAGRDAYLRGHWRLTEQVVCPVHRTMLLDRCPTCRGHLRLSLRMLNGLLRPFCRKCDAVLTGGGGEAEDPLKLDFAAGVLDLQRQISEIVRGDTGHLDRLEYAIRTLWAPLDRDGAARPVLALWYDEPGWNCPYEARAAVGRSAPLQHLSVRWRALTLVILHDLFGADLVPGAVLPEAALVLFRRAAPLPWLTDGQDLRKGKGKRTIDAGAERVHRLSKRPVHRSNGNFLDERGDFGRIHP
;
A
#
# COMPACT_ATOMS: atom_id res chain seq x y z
N MET A 1 6.74 42.23 -13.20
CA MET A 1 6.99 41.39 -14.39
C MET A 1 7.59 40.07 -13.91
N MET A 2 6.78 39.00 -13.78
CA MET A 2 7.29 37.70 -13.33
C MET A 2 8.13 37.08 -14.45
N VAL A 3 9.45 37.11 -14.31
CA VAL A 3 10.33 36.30 -15.15
C VAL A 3 9.96 34.86 -14.89
N SER A 4 9.34 34.22 -15.87
CA SER A 4 9.00 32.81 -15.75
C SER A 4 10.31 32.02 -15.74
N ALA A 5 10.70 31.53 -14.56
CA ALA A 5 11.90 30.72 -14.43
C ALA A 5 11.76 29.49 -15.35
N ARG A 6 12.65 29.39 -16.33
CA ARG A 6 12.76 28.22 -17.21
C ARG A 6 13.95 27.42 -16.75
N LEU A 7 13.72 26.14 -16.48
CA LEU A 7 14.76 25.23 -16.01
C LEU A 7 15.66 24.81 -17.19
N PRO A 8 17.00 24.98 -17.09
CA PRO A 8 17.92 24.51 -18.14
C PRO A 8 17.87 23.00 -18.38
N VAL A 9 17.69 22.22 -17.32
CA VAL A 9 17.67 20.75 -17.32
C VAL A 9 16.35 20.28 -16.72
N ALA A 10 15.48 19.74 -17.57
CA ALA A 10 14.19 19.20 -17.17
C ALA A 10 14.02 17.78 -17.75
N PRO A 11 14.34 16.72 -16.98
CA PRO A 11 14.11 15.35 -17.44
C PRO A 11 12.63 15.14 -17.79
N ARG A 12 12.37 14.40 -18.87
CA ARG A 12 11.00 14.07 -19.27
C ARG A 12 10.44 12.98 -18.35
N PRO A 13 9.14 13.05 -17.99
CA PRO A 13 8.51 12.02 -17.17
C PRO A 13 8.46 10.68 -17.91
N PHE A 14 8.71 9.58 -17.20
CA PHE A 14 8.50 8.25 -17.76
C PHE A 14 7.01 7.94 -17.93
N ARG A 15 6.70 6.84 -18.64
CA ARG A 15 5.32 6.48 -18.98
C ARG A 15 4.46 6.21 -17.74
N ASP A 16 5.00 5.45 -16.81
CA ASP A 16 4.38 4.95 -15.60
C ASP A 16 4.88 5.67 -14.34
N GLU A 17 5.67 6.72 -14.45
CA GLU A 17 6.22 7.45 -13.29
C GLU A 17 5.16 8.28 -12.53
N LEU A 18 5.26 8.35 -11.20
CA LEU A 18 4.45 9.25 -10.36
C LEU A 18 4.79 10.73 -10.62
N LEU A 19 3.83 11.63 -10.46
CA LEU A 19 4.06 13.07 -10.62
C LEU A 19 5.06 13.58 -9.58
N SER A 20 4.90 13.16 -8.32
CA SER A 20 5.81 13.46 -7.22
C SER A 20 7.24 12.95 -7.49
N SER A 21 7.38 11.76 -8.10
CA SER A 21 8.68 11.22 -8.53
C SER A 21 9.31 12.04 -9.64
N TRP A 22 8.54 12.39 -10.66
CA TRP A 22 9.05 13.20 -11.76
C TRP A 22 9.55 14.57 -11.26
N MET A 23 8.77 15.23 -10.39
CA MET A 23 9.18 16.49 -9.76
C MET A 23 10.44 16.33 -8.90
N ALA A 24 10.55 15.23 -8.14
CA ALA A 24 11.76 14.91 -7.39
C ALA A 24 12.98 14.69 -8.28
N ARG A 25 12.82 14.05 -9.45
CA ARG A 25 13.91 13.92 -10.40
C ARG A 25 14.34 15.24 -11.01
N VAL A 26 13.39 16.12 -11.34
CA VAL A 26 13.71 17.46 -11.83
C VAL A 26 14.46 18.23 -10.75
N ALA A 27 13.94 18.26 -9.52
CA ALA A 27 14.56 18.97 -8.39
C ALA A 27 15.97 18.45 -8.06
N ALA A 28 16.17 17.13 -8.09
CA ALA A 28 17.47 16.52 -7.84
C ALA A 28 18.56 16.93 -8.86
N ARG A 29 18.19 17.37 -10.07
CA ARG A 29 19.17 17.94 -11.04
C ARG A 29 19.74 19.29 -10.59
N TYR A 30 19.07 19.95 -9.65
CA TYR A 30 19.45 21.24 -9.07
C TYR A 30 19.97 21.11 -7.64
N GLY A 31 20.14 19.89 -7.13
CA GLY A 31 20.51 19.66 -5.73
C GLY A 31 19.45 20.14 -4.73
N ALA A 32 18.18 20.21 -5.16
CA ALA A 32 17.06 20.70 -4.36
C ALA A 32 16.01 19.61 -4.15
N GLU A 33 15.21 19.74 -3.09
CA GLU A 33 13.99 18.96 -2.92
C GLU A 33 12.82 19.56 -3.73
N PRO A 34 11.77 18.79 -4.08
CA PRO A 34 10.63 19.27 -4.86
C PRO A 34 10.01 20.55 -4.31
N LEU A 35 9.92 20.63 -2.98
CA LEU A 35 9.33 21.77 -2.27
C LEU A 35 10.18 23.04 -2.46
N GLU A 36 11.50 22.92 -2.27
CA GLU A 36 12.44 24.04 -2.42
C GLU A 36 12.42 24.58 -3.85
N LEU A 37 12.46 23.68 -4.83
CA LEU A 37 12.38 24.07 -6.24
C LEU A 37 11.02 24.71 -6.56
N MET A 38 9.93 24.21 -6.00
CA MET A 38 8.62 24.80 -6.18
C MET A 38 8.57 26.24 -5.62
N VAL A 39 9.08 26.47 -4.40
CA VAL A 39 9.12 27.81 -3.79
C VAL A 39 9.92 28.77 -4.68
N TYR A 40 11.04 28.30 -5.22
CA TYR A 40 11.83 29.06 -6.19
C TYR A 40 11.02 29.41 -7.45
N LEU A 41 10.30 28.44 -8.02
CA LEU A 41 9.49 28.66 -9.23
C LEU A 41 8.32 29.62 -8.98
N ALA A 42 7.69 29.56 -7.80
CA ALA A 42 6.53 30.39 -7.44
C ALA A 42 6.91 31.85 -7.12
N GLY A 43 8.15 32.10 -6.71
CA GLY A 43 8.66 33.43 -6.38
C GLY A 43 8.04 34.02 -5.11
N GLN A 44 8.14 35.36 -4.94
CA GLN A 44 7.78 36.04 -3.68
C GLN A 44 6.29 36.01 -3.30
N GLY A 45 5.40 35.60 -4.21
CA GLY A 45 3.96 35.42 -3.95
C GLY A 45 3.55 33.99 -3.55
N GLY A 46 4.50 33.07 -3.42
CA GLY A 46 4.24 31.62 -3.30
C GLY A 46 4.34 31.02 -1.91
N ARG A 47 4.25 31.80 -0.82
CA ARG A 47 4.44 31.27 0.55
C ARG A 47 3.49 30.12 0.89
N ASP A 48 2.28 30.11 0.33
CA ASP A 48 1.28 29.05 0.53
C ASP A 48 1.41 27.89 -0.48
N ALA A 49 2.13 28.09 -1.58
CA ALA A 49 2.33 27.05 -2.59
C ALA A 49 3.20 25.89 -2.06
N GLY A 50 3.99 26.14 -1.00
CA GLY A 50 4.90 25.19 -0.36
C GLY A 50 4.28 24.24 0.66
N ALA A 51 3.03 24.46 1.05
CA ALA A 51 2.45 23.70 2.16
C ALA A 51 1.94 22.30 1.74
N ARG A 52 1.85 21.99 0.44
CA ARG A 52 1.18 20.77 -0.04
C ARG A 52 2.15 19.83 -0.75
N GLN A 53 2.27 18.61 -0.23
CA GLN A 53 2.83 17.49 -0.98
C GLN A 53 2.03 17.33 -2.28
N VAL A 54 2.73 17.02 -3.38
CA VAL A 54 2.09 16.80 -4.68
C VAL A 54 1.10 15.65 -4.56
N ASP A 55 -0.18 15.94 -4.77
CA ASP A 55 -1.21 14.89 -4.88
C ASP A 55 -1.00 14.14 -6.20
N ASP A 56 -0.49 12.92 -6.11
CA ASP A 56 -0.32 12.04 -7.26
C ASP A 56 -1.68 11.58 -7.83
N VAL A 57 -2.76 11.62 -7.04
CA VAL A 57 -4.10 11.22 -7.45
C VAL A 57 -4.77 12.31 -8.27
N ALA A 58 -4.93 13.50 -7.69
CA ALA A 58 -5.53 14.65 -8.34
C ALA A 58 -4.70 15.91 -8.07
N PRO A 59 -3.63 16.14 -8.86
CA PRO A 59 -2.71 17.24 -8.65
C PRO A 59 -3.42 18.60 -8.81
N ASP A 60 -2.99 19.57 -7.99
CA ASP A 60 -3.42 20.96 -8.16
C ASP A 60 -2.99 21.50 -9.54
N MET A 61 -3.96 22.04 -10.29
CA MET A 61 -3.72 22.49 -11.66
C MET A 61 -2.84 23.75 -11.72
N GLY A 62 -2.90 24.62 -10.71
CA GLY A 62 -2.01 25.79 -10.63
C GLY A 62 -0.56 25.37 -10.44
N LEU A 63 -0.32 24.42 -9.53
CA LEU A 63 0.99 23.80 -9.32
C LEU A 63 1.49 23.12 -10.60
N LEU A 64 0.64 22.32 -11.27
CA LEU A 64 1.03 21.69 -12.53
C LEU A 64 1.41 22.73 -13.60
N MET A 65 0.65 23.82 -13.74
CA MET A 65 0.95 24.88 -14.70
C MET A 65 2.31 25.54 -14.44
N LEU A 66 2.71 25.67 -13.18
CA LEU A 66 4.02 26.21 -12.82
C LEU A 66 5.15 25.28 -13.31
N TRP A 67 5.03 23.99 -13.00
CA TRP A 67 6.00 22.97 -13.42
C TRP A 67 6.06 22.80 -14.94
N THR A 68 4.93 22.84 -15.64
CA THR A 68 4.87 22.67 -17.10
C THR A 68 5.56 23.81 -17.81
N LYS A 69 5.34 25.04 -17.35
CA LYS A 69 5.98 26.25 -17.89
C LYS A 69 7.49 26.23 -17.63
N ALA A 70 7.89 25.87 -16.41
CA ALA A 70 9.30 25.79 -16.04
C ALA A 70 10.05 24.70 -16.82
N CYS A 71 9.43 23.55 -17.02
CA CYS A 71 10.03 22.37 -17.66
C CYS A 71 9.76 22.26 -19.17
N ARG A 72 9.00 23.20 -19.75
CA ARG A 72 8.57 23.18 -21.17
C ARG A 72 7.90 21.84 -21.54
N ILE A 73 6.95 21.40 -20.71
CA ILE A 73 6.15 20.19 -20.93
C ILE A 73 4.71 20.61 -21.23
N ASP A 74 4.06 19.91 -22.15
CA ASP A 74 2.61 20.03 -22.34
C ASP A 74 1.86 19.71 -21.02
N PRO A 75 1.02 20.62 -20.48
CA PRO A 75 0.27 20.37 -19.27
C PRO A 75 -0.62 19.13 -19.34
N GLU A 76 -1.18 18.85 -20.51
CA GLU A 76 -2.04 17.71 -20.72
C GLU A 76 -1.24 16.39 -20.62
N ARG A 77 0.03 16.39 -21.05
CA ARG A 77 0.94 15.25 -20.86
C ARG A 77 1.21 14.95 -19.40
N LEU A 78 1.29 15.96 -18.52
CA LEU A 78 1.44 15.74 -17.07
C LEU A 78 0.13 15.36 -16.41
N ARG A 79 -0.99 15.98 -16.78
CA ARG A 79 -2.32 15.63 -16.26
C ARG A 79 -2.63 14.15 -16.49
N ARG A 80 -2.31 13.62 -17.68
CA ARG A 80 -2.43 12.18 -18.00
C ARG A 80 -1.54 11.25 -17.15
N ARG A 81 -0.65 11.78 -16.31
CA ARG A 81 0.16 11.00 -15.37
C ARG A 81 -0.43 10.90 -13.96
N SER A 82 -1.44 11.69 -13.63
CA SER A 82 -2.13 11.54 -12.35
C SER A 82 -2.75 10.16 -12.24
N LEU A 83 -2.86 9.63 -11.02
CA LEU A 83 -3.48 8.32 -10.81
C LEU A 83 -4.95 8.35 -11.21
N ALA A 84 -5.68 9.45 -10.96
CA ALA A 84 -7.06 9.59 -11.43
C ALA A 84 -7.19 9.52 -12.97
N SER A 85 -6.20 10.01 -13.72
CA SER A 85 -6.23 9.88 -15.18
C SER A 85 -5.79 8.50 -15.68
N ARG A 86 -4.89 7.82 -14.96
CA ARG A 86 -4.39 6.48 -15.33
C ARG A 86 -5.36 5.37 -14.94
N TYR A 87 -6.08 5.59 -13.84
CA TYR A 87 -7.00 4.64 -13.22
C TYR A 87 -8.34 5.36 -12.95
N PRO A 88 -9.08 5.76 -14.00
CA PRO A 88 -10.29 6.57 -13.84
C PRO A 88 -11.41 5.85 -13.08
N ALA A 89 -11.43 4.51 -13.13
CA ALA A 89 -12.37 3.69 -12.39
C ALA A 89 -11.95 3.41 -10.94
N GLN A 90 -10.72 3.77 -10.55
CA GLN A 90 -10.21 3.45 -9.22
C GLN A 90 -10.64 4.51 -8.19
N PRO A 91 -11.34 4.12 -7.12
CA PRO A 91 -11.71 5.07 -6.07
C PRO A 91 -10.46 5.65 -5.38
N ARG A 92 -10.58 6.86 -4.84
CA ARG A 92 -9.48 7.52 -4.11
C ARG A 92 -9.01 6.69 -2.90
N ASP A 93 -9.94 6.01 -2.25
CA ASP A 93 -9.69 5.16 -1.08
C ASP A 93 -8.84 3.92 -1.43
N TRP A 94 -8.69 3.61 -2.72
CA TRP A 94 -7.81 2.56 -3.26
C TRP A 94 -6.45 3.07 -3.74
N CYS A 95 -6.11 4.32 -3.39
CA CYS A 95 -4.78 4.90 -3.60
C CYS A 95 -4.15 5.26 -2.25
N LEU A 96 -2.90 4.84 -2.02
CA LEU A 96 -2.10 5.20 -0.85
C LEU A 96 -1.82 6.70 -0.82
N THR A 97 -2.02 7.34 0.32
CA THR A 97 -1.82 8.79 0.51
C THR A 97 -0.42 9.12 1.07
N GLU A 98 0.12 8.28 1.94
CA GLU A 98 1.37 8.59 2.66
C GLU A 98 2.62 7.99 2.02
N THR A 99 2.84 6.69 2.19
CA THR A 99 4.09 6.01 1.83
C THR A 99 3.93 5.25 0.53
N VAL A 100 4.86 5.46 -0.40
CA VAL A 100 4.93 4.68 -1.65
C VAL A 100 5.80 3.45 -1.39
N PRO A 101 5.23 2.23 -1.36
CA PRO A 101 6.02 1.01 -1.30
C PRO A 101 6.84 0.87 -2.60
N VAL A 102 7.99 0.20 -2.54
CA VAL A 102 8.91 0.13 -3.68
C VAL A 102 9.35 -1.29 -3.96
N CYS A 103 9.75 -1.54 -5.20
CA CYS A 103 10.51 -2.74 -5.56
C CYS A 103 11.96 -2.33 -5.78
N LEU A 104 12.90 -2.86 -4.99
CA LEU A 104 14.32 -2.54 -5.15
C LEU A 104 14.89 -3.07 -6.47
N ALA A 105 14.44 -4.26 -6.91
CA ALA A 105 14.81 -4.81 -8.21
C ALA A 105 14.36 -3.93 -9.39
N CYS A 106 13.24 -3.18 -9.27
CA CYS A 106 12.88 -2.17 -10.27
C CYS A 106 13.90 -1.04 -10.34
N PHE A 107 14.46 -0.61 -9.22
CA PHE A 107 15.50 0.40 -9.21
C PHE A 107 16.79 -0.14 -9.83
N ASP A 108 17.18 -1.37 -9.48
CA ASP A 108 18.35 -2.03 -10.06
C ASP A 108 18.20 -2.22 -11.57
N ALA A 109 17.00 -2.57 -12.05
CA ALA A 109 16.70 -2.66 -13.48
C ALA A 109 16.79 -1.31 -14.19
N ASP A 110 16.40 -0.20 -13.56
CA ASP A 110 16.62 1.14 -14.12
C ASP A 110 18.11 1.47 -14.23
N VAL A 111 18.88 1.13 -13.19
CA VAL A 111 20.34 1.32 -13.17
C VAL A 111 21.00 0.51 -14.28
N ALA A 112 20.66 -0.78 -14.40
CA ALA A 112 21.19 -1.68 -15.41
C ALA A 112 20.85 -1.20 -16.84
N ALA A 113 19.71 -0.55 -17.01
CA ALA A 113 19.31 0.05 -18.28
C ALA A 113 19.88 1.47 -18.52
N GLY A 114 20.79 1.95 -17.67
CA GLY A 114 21.43 3.26 -17.81
C GLY A 114 20.49 4.45 -17.58
N ARG A 115 19.41 4.26 -16.79
CA ARG A 115 18.39 5.30 -16.53
C ARG A 115 18.39 5.76 -15.08
N ASP A 116 17.74 6.90 -14.87
CA ASP A 116 17.37 7.38 -13.54
C ASP A 116 16.36 6.43 -12.89
N ALA A 117 16.52 6.20 -11.59
CA ALA A 117 15.48 5.57 -10.78
C ALA A 117 14.27 6.50 -10.61
N TYR A 118 13.08 5.92 -10.54
CA TYR A 118 11.82 6.65 -10.38
C TYR A 118 10.76 5.82 -9.64
N LEU A 119 9.77 6.47 -9.02
CA LEU A 119 8.63 5.76 -8.42
C LEU A 119 7.56 5.49 -9.47
N ARG A 120 7.07 4.26 -9.52
CA ARG A 120 6.01 3.85 -10.46
C ARG A 120 4.63 4.20 -9.91
N GLY A 121 3.72 4.52 -10.81
CA GLY A 121 2.34 4.92 -10.54
C GLY A 121 1.57 3.84 -9.81
N HIS A 122 1.65 2.62 -10.34
CA HIS A 122 0.93 1.48 -9.78
C HIS A 122 1.40 1.09 -8.37
N TRP A 123 2.55 1.58 -7.88
CA TRP A 123 2.98 1.36 -6.49
C TRP A 123 2.11 2.08 -5.47
N ARG A 124 1.35 3.09 -5.89
CA ARG A 124 0.38 3.78 -5.03
C ARG A 124 -0.94 3.03 -4.88
N LEU A 125 -1.19 1.96 -5.62
CA LEU A 125 -2.46 1.25 -5.51
C LEU A 125 -2.48 0.40 -4.23
N THR A 126 -3.57 0.43 -3.47
CA THR A 126 -3.65 -0.24 -2.17
C THR A 126 -3.60 -1.75 -2.28
N GLU A 127 -4.09 -2.34 -3.38
CA GLU A 127 -3.96 -3.77 -3.64
C GLU A 127 -2.54 -4.16 -4.06
N GLN A 128 -1.73 -3.20 -4.54
CA GLN A 128 -0.38 -3.47 -5.00
C GLN A 128 0.57 -3.74 -3.82
N VAL A 129 0.83 -5.01 -3.56
CA VAL A 129 1.71 -5.52 -2.49
C VAL A 129 2.86 -6.38 -3.03
N VAL A 130 2.71 -6.95 -4.24
CA VAL A 130 3.77 -7.66 -4.97
C VAL A 130 4.10 -6.90 -6.25
N CYS A 131 5.39 -6.78 -6.57
CA CYS A 131 5.82 -6.24 -7.85
C CYS A 131 5.41 -7.20 -9.00
N PRO A 132 4.66 -6.76 -10.02
CA PRO A 132 4.22 -7.65 -11.09
C PRO A 132 5.35 -8.01 -12.06
N VAL A 133 6.43 -7.22 -12.06
CA VAL A 133 7.61 -7.43 -12.91
C VAL A 133 8.59 -8.40 -12.26
N HIS A 134 8.97 -8.14 -11.00
CA HIS A 134 9.99 -8.92 -10.30
C HIS A 134 9.43 -10.00 -9.39
N ARG A 135 8.10 -10.06 -9.20
CA ARG A 135 7.39 -11.04 -8.36
C ARG A 135 7.85 -11.08 -6.91
N THR A 136 8.42 -9.98 -6.42
CA THR A 136 8.84 -9.81 -5.03
C THR A 136 7.87 -8.92 -4.28
N MET A 137 7.73 -9.16 -2.97
CA MET A 137 6.97 -8.27 -2.09
C MET A 137 7.53 -6.85 -2.16
N LEU A 138 6.65 -5.85 -2.29
CA LEU A 138 7.06 -4.46 -2.21
C LEU A 138 7.52 -4.13 -0.79
N LEU A 139 8.43 -3.16 -0.67
CA LEU A 139 9.00 -2.71 0.59
C LEU A 139 8.48 -1.33 0.97
N ASP A 140 8.04 -1.20 2.21
CA ASP A 140 7.66 0.06 2.86
C ASP A 140 8.55 0.37 4.08
N ARG A 141 9.61 -0.43 4.27
CA ARG A 141 10.67 -0.23 5.26
C ARG A 141 12.03 -0.32 4.58
N CYS A 142 12.99 0.43 5.09
CA CYS A 142 14.37 0.37 4.62
C CYS A 142 15.00 -0.97 5.03
N PRO A 143 15.66 -1.72 4.12
CA PRO A 143 16.33 -2.97 4.46
C PRO A 143 17.49 -2.77 5.45
N THR A 144 18.18 -1.61 5.40
CA THR A 144 19.31 -1.30 6.27
C THR A 144 18.87 -0.86 7.67
N CYS A 145 18.05 0.19 7.79
CA CYS A 145 17.70 0.77 9.09
C CYS A 145 16.34 0.33 9.64
N ARG A 146 15.56 -0.47 8.88
CA ARG A 146 14.22 -0.98 9.23
C ARG A 146 13.14 0.07 9.51
N GLY A 147 13.48 1.36 9.42
CA GLY A 147 12.56 2.47 9.52
C GLY A 147 11.61 2.54 8.32
N HIS A 148 10.48 3.22 8.48
CA HIS A 148 9.53 3.49 7.40
C HIS A 148 10.22 4.14 6.21
N LEU A 149 9.93 3.63 5.02
CA LEU A 149 10.64 4.02 3.82
C LEU A 149 10.19 5.41 3.36
N ARG A 150 11.04 6.39 3.61
CA ARG A 150 10.99 7.69 2.95
C ARG A 150 12.27 7.81 2.14
N LEU A 151 12.15 8.03 0.83
CA LEU A 151 13.31 8.11 -0.04
C LEU A 151 13.54 9.49 -0.62
N SER A 152 14.77 9.74 -1.00
CA SER A 152 15.20 10.90 -1.80
C SER A 152 15.92 10.40 -3.04
N LEU A 153 15.72 11.07 -4.17
CA LEU A 153 16.45 10.76 -5.40
C LEU A 153 17.67 11.69 -5.45
N ARG A 154 18.88 11.13 -5.49
CA ARG A 154 20.12 11.90 -5.50
C ARG A 154 21.02 11.43 -6.63
N MET A 155 21.87 12.32 -7.13
CA MET A 155 22.83 12.01 -8.17
C MET A 155 23.93 11.09 -7.63
N LEU A 156 24.15 9.96 -8.29
CA LEU A 156 25.27 9.06 -8.05
C LEU A 156 25.71 8.45 -9.39
N ASN A 157 26.99 8.60 -9.74
CA ASN A 157 27.55 8.12 -11.01
C ASN A 157 26.77 8.61 -12.26
N GLY A 158 26.40 9.89 -12.27
CA GLY A 158 25.72 10.53 -13.41
C GLY A 158 24.23 10.24 -13.53
N LEU A 159 23.66 9.39 -12.68
CA LEU A 159 22.25 9.02 -12.71
C LEU A 159 21.59 9.22 -11.35
N LEU A 160 20.27 9.41 -11.34
CA LEU A 160 19.52 9.51 -10.08
C LEU A 160 19.33 8.13 -9.46
N ARG A 161 19.64 8.04 -8.16
CA ARG A 161 19.52 6.84 -7.34
C ARG A 161 18.67 7.11 -6.11
N PRO A 162 17.92 6.10 -5.64
CA PRO A 162 17.09 6.22 -4.45
C PRO A 162 17.93 6.00 -3.19
N PHE A 163 17.82 6.92 -2.24
CA PHE A 163 18.46 6.87 -0.93
C PHE A 163 17.41 6.88 0.17
N CYS A 164 17.62 6.10 1.23
CA CYS A 164 16.83 6.22 2.44
C CYS A 164 17.05 7.59 3.10
N ARG A 165 16.00 8.37 3.35
CA ARG A 165 16.11 9.67 4.05
C ARG A 165 16.54 9.56 5.51
N LYS A 166 16.39 8.38 6.13
CA LYS A 166 16.73 8.17 7.55
C LYS A 166 18.20 7.79 7.77
N CYS A 167 18.75 6.95 6.90
CA CYS A 167 20.10 6.38 7.11
C CYS A 167 21.04 6.58 5.92
N ASP A 168 20.60 7.28 4.88
CA ASP A 168 21.37 7.56 3.66
C ASP A 168 21.91 6.33 2.93
N ALA A 169 21.41 5.13 3.24
CA ALA A 169 21.71 3.93 2.48
C ALA A 169 21.12 4.02 1.08
N VAL A 170 21.90 3.64 0.07
CA VAL A 170 21.43 3.44 -1.31
C VAL A 170 20.43 2.29 -1.31
N LEU A 171 19.24 2.52 -1.85
CA LEU A 171 18.17 1.53 -1.93
C LEU A 171 18.36 0.68 -3.19
N THR A 172 19.15 -0.38 -3.06
CA THR A 172 19.38 -1.41 -4.08
C THR A 172 18.97 -2.76 -3.52
N GLY A 173 18.53 -3.67 -4.38
CA GLY A 173 18.03 -4.99 -4.00
C GLY A 173 19.12 -5.90 -3.42
N GLY A 174 20.40 -5.54 -3.59
CA GLY A 174 21.51 -6.44 -3.27
C GLY A 174 21.49 -7.61 -4.25
N GLY A 175 22.44 -7.64 -5.18
CA GLY A 175 22.48 -8.69 -6.19
C GLY A 175 22.62 -10.08 -5.57
N GLY A 176 21.57 -10.90 -5.66
CA GLY A 176 21.70 -12.36 -5.68
C GLY A 176 21.79 -13.10 -4.34
N GLU A 177 21.17 -12.62 -3.25
CA GLU A 177 20.79 -13.60 -2.23
C GLU A 177 19.67 -14.47 -2.82
N ALA A 178 19.90 -15.79 -2.90
CA ALA A 178 18.90 -16.73 -3.36
C ALA A 178 17.65 -16.57 -2.48
N GLU A 179 16.58 -15.99 -3.06
CA GLU A 179 15.35 -15.81 -2.32
C GLU A 179 14.81 -17.18 -1.89
N ASP A 180 14.46 -17.28 -0.62
CA ASP A 180 13.84 -18.45 -0.03
C ASP A 180 12.65 -18.91 -0.91
N PRO A 181 12.65 -20.16 -1.43
CA PRO A 181 11.59 -20.67 -2.28
C PRO A 181 10.19 -20.49 -1.69
N LEU A 182 10.03 -20.58 -0.37
CA LEU A 182 8.75 -20.37 0.30
C LEU A 182 8.27 -18.92 0.20
N LYS A 183 9.19 -17.94 0.18
CA LYS A 183 8.85 -16.52 -0.02
C LYS A 183 8.44 -16.27 -1.46
N LEU A 184 9.08 -16.94 -2.42
CA LEU A 184 8.73 -16.85 -3.84
C LEU A 184 7.33 -17.42 -4.11
N ASP A 185 7.03 -18.60 -3.58
CA ASP A 185 5.71 -19.22 -3.71
C ASP A 185 4.62 -18.36 -3.06
N PHE A 186 4.90 -17.82 -1.87
CA PHE A 186 3.98 -16.89 -1.20
C PHE A 186 3.73 -15.62 -2.04
N ALA A 187 4.79 -15.00 -2.56
CA ALA A 187 4.66 -13.80 -3.39
C ALA A 187 3.91 -14.09 -4.70
N ALA A 188 4.11 -15.28 -5.30
CA ALA A 188 3.37 -15.71 -6.47
C ALA A 188 1.86 -15.85 -6.17
N GLY A 189 1.50 -16.53 -5.08
CA GLY A 189 0.09 -16.66 -4.66
C GLY A 189 -0.55 -15.30 -4.41
N VAL A 190 0.12 -14.42 -3.66
CA VAL A 190 -0.39 -13.06 -3.39
C VAL A 190 -0.48 -12.22 -4.66
N LEU A 191 0.39 -12.42 -5.65
CA LEU A 191 0.33 -11.70 -6.93
C LEU A 191 -0.94 -12.05 -7.71
N ASP A 192 -1.37 -13.31 -7.69
CA ASP A 192 -2.63 -13.73 -8.32
C ASP A 192 -3.84 -13.08 -7.63
N LEU A 193 -3.86 -13.06 -6.29
CA LEU A 193 -4.91 -12.38 -5.51
C LEU A 193 -4.96 -10.89 -5.78
N GLN A 194 -3.80 -10.24 -5.82
CA GLN A 194 -3.69 -8.83 -6.17
C GLN A 194 -4.28 -8.55 -7.56
N ARG A 195 -4.01 -9.41 -8.56
CA ARG A 195 -4.57 -9.23 -9.91
C ARG A 195 -6.09 -9.31 -9.90
N GLN A 196 -6.66 -10.31 -9.22
CA GLN A 196 -8.11 -10.47 -9.10
C GLN A 196 -8.76 -9.25 -8.41
N ILE A 197 -8.15 -8.76 -7.33
CA ILE A 197 -8.63 -7.56 -6.63
C ILE A 197 -8.52 -6.32 -7.52
N SER A 198 -7.41 -6.13 -8.25
CA SER A 198 -7.28 -5.04 -9.23
C SER A 198 -8.38 -5.06 -10.30
N GLU A 199 -8.85 -6.24 -10.71
CA GLU A 199 -9.95 -6.37 -11.68
C GLU A 199 -11.29 -5.97 -11.07
N ILE A 200 -11.58 -6.38 -9.84
CA ILE A 200 -12.78 -5.96 -9.08
C ILE A 200 -12.79 -4.44 -8.92
N VAL A 201 -11.67 -3.86 -8.48
CA VAL A 201 -11.56 -2.42 -8.19
C VAL A 201 -11.76 -1.54 -9.42
N ARG A 202 -11.37 -2.01 -10.60
CA ARG A 202 -11.49 -1.25 -11.86
C ARG A 202 -12.78 -1.54 -12.63
N GLY A 203 -13.54 -2.53 -12.21
CA GLY A 203 -14.69 -3.07 -12.94
C GLY A 203 -16.01 -2.75 -12.25
N ASP A 204 -16.62 -3.79 -11.70
CA ASP A 204 -18.01 -3.81 -11.24
C ASP A 204 -18.18 -3.11 -9.88
N THR A 205 -19.00 -2.05 -9.86
CA THR A 205 -19.27 -1.24 -8.65
C THR A 205 -19.94 -2.05 -7.54
N GLY A 206 -20.81 -3.01 -7.86
CA GLY A 206 -21.47 -3.84 -6.85
C GLY A 206 -20.50 -4.82 -6.18
N HIS A 207 -19.51 -5.30 -6.94
CA HIS A 207 -18.43 -6.14 -6.42
C HIS A 207 -17.45 -5.35 -5.55
N LEU A 208 -17.12 -4.13 -5.96
CA LEU A 208 -16.30 -3.21 -5.18
C LEU A 208 -16.92 -2.88 -3.81
N ASP A 209 -18.21 -2.52 -3.75
CA ASP A 209 -18.89 -2.17 -2.50
C ASP A 209 -18.82 -3.29 -1.45
N ARG A 210 -19.00 -4.53 -1.90
CA ARG A 210 -18.90 -5.73 -1.05
C ARG A 210 -17.48 -6.00 -0.58
N LEU A 211 -16.50 -5.87 -1.48
CA LEU A 211 -15.09 -6.03 -1.13
C LEU A 211 -14.66 -4.99 -0.09
N GLU A 212 -15.00 -3.73 -0.29
CA GLU A 212 -14.73 -2.67 0.68
C GLU A 212 -15.42 -2.93 2.01
N TYR A 213 -16.67 -3.41 1.98
CA TYR A 213 -17.38 -3.76 3.19
C TYR A 213 -16.66 -4.89 3.94
N ALA A 214 -16.27 -5.97 3.26
CA ALA A 214 -15.53 -7.07 3.88
C ALA A 214 -14.20 -6.59 4.51
N ILE A 215 -13.46 -5.72 3.80
CA ILE A 215 -12.22 -5.11 4.33
C ILE A 215 -12.51 -4.26 5.57
N ARG A 216 -13.53 -3.39 5.52
CA ARG A 216 -13.96 -2.58 6.67
C ARG A 216 -14.35 -3.46 7.85
N THR A 217 -15.05 -4.56 7.61
CA THR A 217 -15.43 -5.49 8.65
C THR A 217 -14.22 -6.21 9.24
N LEU A 218 -13.29 -6.72 8.42
CA LEU A 218 -12.07 -7.36 8.92
C LEU A 218 -11.26 -6.43 9.84
N TRP A 219 -11.25 -5.14 9.55
CA TRP A 219 -10.54 -4.13 10.32
C TRP A 219 -11.43 -3.33 11.29
N ALA A 220 -12.69 -3.73 11.49
CA ALA A 220 -13.56 -3.10 12.48
C ALA A 220 -13.10 -3.44 13.91
N PRO A 221 -13.23 -2.52 14.88
CA PRO A 221 -12.88 -2.80 16.26
C PRO A 221 -13.81 -3.89 16.84
N LEU A 222 -13.24 -4.91 17.49
CA LEU A 222 -14.01 -5.96 18.18
C LEU A 222 -14.59 -5.49 19.52
N ASP A 223 -13.84 -4.64 20.20
CA ASP A 223 -14.24 -4.04 21.47
C ASP A 223 -14.63 -2.57 21.21
N ARG A 224 -14.79 -1.76 22.27
CA ARG A 224 -15.19 -0.33 22.20
C ARG A 224 -14.48 0.43 21.05
N ASP A 225 -15.15 1.42 20.46
CA ASP A 225 -14.56 2.27 19.42
C ASP A 225 -13.15 2.77 19.81
N GLY A 226 -12.16 2.51 18.96
CA GLY A 226 -10.75 2.78 19.23
C GLY A 226 -9.96 1.64 19.88
N ALA A 227 -10.58 0.48 20.14
CA ALA A 227 -9.86 -0.71 20.56
C ALA A 227 -8.85 -1.12 19.50
N ALA A 228 -7.63 -1.45 19.93
CA ALA A 228 -6.58 -1.87 19.00
C ALA A 228 -6.96 -3.18 18.29
N ARG A 229 -7.91 -3.98 18.79
CA ARG A 229 -8.17 -5.34 18.33
C ARG A 229 -9.20 -5.38 17.18
N PRO A 230 -8.79 -5.55 15.89
CA PRO A 230 -9.72 -5.75 14.78
C PRO A 230 -10.39 -7.11 14.80
N VAL A 231 -11.50 -7.25 14.06
CA VAL A 231 -12.16 -8.55 13.78
C VAL A 231 -11.19 -9.60 13.27
N LEU A 232 -10.19 -9.18 12.49
CA LEU A 232 -9.07 -10.00 12.03
C LEU A 232 -8.39 -10.79 13.15
N ALA A 233 -8.40 -10.30 14.39
CA ALA A 233 -7.83 -10.99 15.55
C ALA A 233 -8.48 -12.36 15.79
N LEU A 234 -9.78 -12.49 15.51
CA LEU A 234 -10.51 -13.75 15.68
C LEU A 234 -10.01 -14.84 14.71
N TRP A 235 -9.37 -14.45 13.61
CA TRP A 235 -8.74 -15.40 12.68
C TRP A 235 -7.53 -16.09 13.29
N TYR A 236 -6.84 -15.42 14.21
CA TYR A 236 -5.66 -15.97 14.87
C TYR A 236 -6.00 -16.85 16.09
N ASP A 237 -7.24 -16.80 16.60
CA ASP A 237 -7.76 -17.58 17.73
C ASP A 237 -6.86 -17.60 18.99
N GLU A 238 -6.05 -16.55 19.19
CA GLU A 238 -5.10 -16.46 20.31
C GLU A 238 -5.65 -15.54 21.43
N PRO A 239 -5.86 -16.05 22.66
CA PRO A 239 -6.21 -15.25 23.81
C PRO A 239 -5.17 -14.14 24.05
N GLY A 240 -5.63 -12.90 24.19
CA GLY A 240 -4.74 -11.76 24.45
C GLY A 240 -4.00 -11.23 23.22
N TRP A 241 -4.40 -11.60 22.00
CA TRP A 241 -3.89 -10.98 20.79
C TRP A 241 -4.11 -9.46 20.82
N ASN A 242 -3.00 -8.73 20.69
CA ASN A 242 -2.98 -7.28 20.60
C ASN A 242 -2.56 -6.90 19.18
N CYS A 243 -3.32 -6.02 18.54
CA CYS A 243 -2.96 -5.55 17.21
C CYS A 243 -1.60 -4.84 17.24
N PRO A 244 -0.68 -5.25 16.37
CA PRO A 244 0.63 -4.63 16.27
C PRO A 244 0.50 -3.14 16.00
N TYR A 245 1.37 -2.34 16.63
CA TYR A 245 1.31 -0.87 16.61
C TYR A 245 1.09 -0.28 15.22
N GLU A 246 1.82 -0.81 14.24
CA GLU A 246 1.77 -0.41 12.83
C GLU A 246 0.45 -0.69 12.09
N ALA A 247 -0.41 -1.57 12.62
CA ALA A 247 -1.69 -1.92 12.03
C ALA A 247 -2.86 -1.24 12.76
N ARG A 248 -2.61 -0.69 13.97
CA ARG A 248 -3.64 0.01 14.77
C ARG A 248 -4.25 1.19 14.04
N ALA A 249 -3.47 1.88 13.21
CA ALA A 249 -3.92 3.06 12.47
C ALA A 249 -5.06 2.75 11.48
N ALA A 250 -5.19 1.49 11.05
CA ALA A 250 -6.21 1.02 10.12
C ALA A 250 -7.52 0.58 10.81
N VAL A 251 -7.48 0.31 12.12
CA VAL A 251 -8.62 -0.24 12.84
C VAL A 251 -9.73 0.81 12.93
N GLY A 252 -10.94 0.43 12.48
CA GLY A 252 -12.11 1.31 12.43
C GLY A 252 -12.08 2.39 11.34
N ARG A 253 -11.11 2.36 10.42
CA ARG A 253 -11.04 3.31 9.30
C ARG A 253 -12.02 2.92 8.18
N SER A 254 -12.50 3.91 7.43
CA SER A 254 -13.32 3.70 6.23
C SER A 254 -12.55 3.04 5.08
N ALA A 255 -11.25 3.33 4.97
CA ALA A 255 -10.33 2.77 3.98
C ALA A 255 -9.11 2.10 4.66
N PRO A 256 -9.28 0.95 5.35
CA PRO A 256 -8.21 0.35 6.16
C PRO A 256 -6.91 0.12 5.40
N LEU A 257 -6.99 -0.34 4.14
CA LEU A 257 -5.81 -0.65 3.34
C LEU A 257 -4.88 0.56 3.14
N GLN A 258 -5.38 1.80 3.13
CA GLN A 258 -4.51 2.98 2.97
C GLN A 258 -3.51 3.18 4.12
N HIS A 259 -3.84 2.63 5.29
CA HIS A 259 -3.09 2.84 6.53
C HIS A 259 -2.24 1.63 6.93
N LEU A 260 -2.27 0.57 6.12
CA LEU A 260 -1.57 -0.68 6.40
C LEU A 260 -0.23 -0.75 5.69
N SER A 261 0.75 -1.32 6.38
CA SER A 261 2.00 -1.74 5.74
C SER A 261 1.75 -2.81 4.69
N VAL A 262 2.69 -2.98 3.75
CA VAL A 262 2.62 -3.98 2.67
C VAL A 262 2.29 -5.37 3.22
N ARG A 263 2.90 -5.75 4.35
CA ARG A 263 2.64 -7.05 4.99
C ARG A 263 1.20 -7.23 5.45
N TRP A 264 0.60 -6.20 6.05
CA TRP A 264 -0.79 -6.29 6.53
C TRP A 264 -1.80 -6.19 5.40
N ARG A 265 -1.48 -5.42 4.34
CA ARG A 265 -2.27 -5.43 3.12
C ARG A 265 -2.25 -6.82 2.49
N ALA A 266 -1.07 -7.43 2.30
CA ALA A 266 -0.94 -8.76 1.73
C ALA A 266 -1.69 -9.82 2.53
N LEU A 267 -1.54 -9.81 3.85
CA LEU A 267 -2.31 -10.67 4.74
C LEU A 267 -3.82 -10.46 4.58
N THR A 268 -4.28 -9.21 4.47
CA THR A 268 -5.70 -8.92 4.24
C THR A 268 -6.16 -9.55 2.92
N LEU A 269 -5.38 -9.48 1.84
CA LEU A 269 -5.74 -10.12 0.56
C LEU A 269 -5.79 -11.65 0.69
N VAL A 270 -4.85 -12.26 1.41
CA VAL A 270 -4.85 -13.72 1.67
C VAL A 270 -6.09 -14.13 2.46
N ILE A 271 -6.44 -13.40 3.51
CA ILE A 271 -7.62 -13.69 4.33
C ILE A 271 -8.90 -13.51 3.53
N LEU A 272 -8.97 -12.49 2.65
CA LEU A 272 -10.08 -12.35 1.72
C LEU A 272 -10.18 -13.58 0.81
N HIS A 273 -9.08 -14.06 0.25
CA HIS A 273 -9.10 -15.28 -0.54
C HIS A 273 -9.53 -16.52 0.25
N ASP A 274 -9.03 -16.70 1.47
CA ASP A 274 -9.40 -17.85 2.31
C ASP A 274 -10.88 -17.81 2.71
N LEU A 275 -11.43 -16.61 2.92
CA LEU A 275 -12.83 -16.41 3.27
C LEU A 275 -13.77 -16.44 2.05
N PHE A 276 -13.32 -16.09 0.85
CA PHE A 276 -14.23 -15.91 -0.30
C PHE A 276 -13.90 -16.83 -1.51
N GLY A 277 -12.81 -17.60 -1.43
CA GLY A 277 -12.39 -18.57 -2.44
C GLY A 277 -11.68 -17.96 -3.66
N ALA A 278 -11.32 -18.84 -4.61
CA ALA A 278 -10.55 -18.53 -5.83
C ALA A 278 -11.26 -17.59 -6.79
N ASP A 279 -12.59 -17.54 -6.71
CA ASP A 279 -13.38 -16.62 -7.50
C ASP A 279 -13.21 -15.19 -6.99
N LEU A 280 -12.90 -14.98 -5.69
CA LEU A 280 -13.02 -13.68 -5.01
C LEU A 280 -14.33 -12.95 -5.40
N VAL A 281 -15.34 -13.71 -5.86
CA VAL A 281 -16.53 -13.20 -6.53
C VAL A 281 -17.44 -12.73 -5.42
N PRO A 282 -17.73 -11.42 -5.36
CA PRO A 282 -18.60 -10.93 -4.31
C PRO A 282 -20.02 -11.45 -4.56
N GLY A 283 -20.53 -12.26 -3.63
CA GLY A 283 -21.77 -13.01 -3.79
C GLY A 283 -21.61 -14.52 -3.66
N ALA A 284 -20.36 -15.01 -3.63
CA ALA A 284 -20.08 -16.34 -3.08
C ALA A 284 -20.69 -16.43 -1.68
N VAL A 285 -21.31 -17.58 -1.39
CA VAL A 285 -21.82 -17.85 -0.04
C VAL A 285 -20.64 -17.76 0.91
N LEU A 286 -20.65 -16.74 1.78
CA LEU A 286 -19.68 -16.61 2.86
C LEU A 286 -19.58 -17.97 3.56
N PRO A 287 -18.38 -18.57 3.70
CA PRO A 287 -18.21 -19.78 4.48
C PRO A 287 -18.82 -19.58 5.86
N GLU A 288 -19.44 -20.61 6.41
CA GLU A 288 -20.12 -20.51 7.71
C GLU A 288 -19.18 -19.97 8.80
N ALA A 289 -17.89 -20.32 8.73
CA ALA A 289 -16.85 -19.77 9.60
C ALA A 289 -16.75 -18.24 9.49
N ALA A 290 -16.72 -17.70 8.28
CA ALA A 290 -16.73 -16.27 8.01
C ALA A 290 -17.99 -15.60 8.58
N LEU A 291 -19.16 -16.19 8.34
CA LEU A 291 -20.46 -15.68 8.83
C LEU A 291 -20.52 -15.62 10.36
N VAL A 292 -19.99 -16.64 11.05
CA VAL A 292 -19.95 -16.68 12.51
C VAL A 292 -19.02 -15.60 13.05
N LEU A 293 -17.82 -15.46 12.45
CA LEU A 293 -16.86 -14.43 12.85
C LEU A 293 -17.43 -13.02 12.65
N PHE A 294 -18.02 -12.75 11.49
CA PHE A 294 -18.59 -11.45 11.19
C PHE A 294 -19.80 -11.13 12.07
N ARG A 295 -20.74 -12.06 12.27
CA ARG A 295 -21.91 -11.84 13.16
C ARG A 295 -21.52 -11.50 14.60
N ARG A 296 -20.44 -12.09 15.11
CA ARG A 296 -19.95 -11.81 16.47
C ARG A 296 -19.30 -10.43 16.61
N ALA A 297 -18.70 -9.96 15.53
CA ALA A 297 -17.75 -8.85 15.57
C ALA A 297 -18.31 -7.52 15.05
N ALA A 298 -19.14 -7.59 14.01
CA ALA A 298 -19.83 -6.44 13.43
C ALA A 298 -21.15 -6.94 12.83
N PRO A 299 -22.31 -6.64 13.43
CA PRO A 299 -23.60 -7.05 12.87
C PRO A 299 -23.69 -6.55 11.42
N LEU A 300 -23.94 -7.46 10.46
CA LEU A 300 -24.07 -7.11 9.03
C LEU A 300 -25.57 -6.91 8.69
N PRO A 301 -26.12 -5.69 8.73
CA PRO A 301 -27.57 -5.47 8.68
C PRO A 301 -28.23 -5.77 7.32
N TRP A 302 -27.46 -5.88 6.24
CA TRP A 302 -27.98 -6.21 4.90
C TRP A 302 -27.88 -7.70 4.57
N LEU A 303 -27.15 -8.48 5.38
CA LEU A 303 -27.03 -9.92 5.19
C LEU A 303 -28.21 -10.69 5.83
N THR A 304 -29.00 -10.02 6.66
CA THR A 304 -30.21 -10.57 7.29
C THR A 304 -31.40 -10.65 6.34
N ASP A 305 -31.36 -10.00 5.18
CA ASP A 305 -32.46 -10.00 4.20
C ASP A 305 -32.42 -11.18 3.22
N GLY A 306 -31.43 -12.06 3.32
CA GLY A 306 -31.29 -13.24 2.47
C GLY A 306 -31.48 -14.55 3.24
N GLN A 307 -32.63 -15.20 3.04
CA GLN A 307 -32.99 -16.55 3.50
C GLN A 307 -33.56 -16.71 4.92
N ASP A 308 -34.73 -16.13 5.15
CA ASP A 308 -35.74 -16.76 6.00
C ASP A 308 -36.56 -17.77 5.16
N LEU A 309 -35.97 -18.94 4.90
CA LEU A 309 -36.70 -20.14 4.47
C LEU A 309 -36.55 -21.22 5.53
N ARG A 310 -36.97 -20.89 6.76
CA ARG A 310 -37.33 -21.89 7.76
C ARG A 310 -38.67 -22.53 7.41
N LYS A 311 -38.67 -23.55 6.56
CA LYS A 311 -39.67 -24.64 6.59
C LYS A 311 -39.06 -25.94 6.09
N GLY A 312 -38.99 -26.94 6.97
CA GLY A 312 -38.74 -28.33 6.57
C GLY A 312 -37.97 -29.14 7.61
N LYS A 313 -38.68 -29.70 8.59
CA LYS A 313 -38.18 -30.81 9.41
C LYS A 313 -37.74 -31.96 8.47
N GLY A 314 -36.47 -32.34 8.53
CA GLY A 314 -35.94 -33.44 7.73
C GLY A 314 -34.59 -33.91 8.28
N LYS A 315 -34.64 -34.87 9.20
CA LYS A 315 -33.50 -35.60 9.76
C LYS A 315 -32.82 -36.43 8.67
N ARG A 316 -31.52 -36.20 8.39
CA ARG A 316 -30.57 -37.11 7.70
C ARG A 316 -29.14 -36.62 8.01
N THR A 317 -28.46 -37.28 8.96
CA THR A 317 -27.35 -38.23 8.74
C THR A 317 -26.14 -37.62 8.02
N ILE A 318 -25.09 -37.45 8.81
CA ILE A 318 -23.70 -37.23 8.44
C ILE A 318 -23.25 -38.36 7.52
N ASP A 319 -22.82 -38.03 6.30
CA ASP A 319 -21.52 -38.45 5.74
C ASP A 319 -21.40 -37.99 4.28
N ALA A 320 -20.37 -37.17 4.00
CA ALA A 320 -19.65 -37.14 2.72
C ALA A 320 -18.47 -36.16 2.80
N GLY A 321 -17.25 -36.71 2.84
CA GLY A 321 -16.12 -36.15 2.09
C GLY A 321 -15.42 -34.94 2.68
N ALA A 322 -14.93 -35.04 3.91
CA ALA A 322 -13.87 -34.17 4.41
C ALA A 322 -12.55 -34.52 3.70
N GLU A 323 -12.34 -34.00 2.48
CA GLU A 323 -11.03 -33.99 1.84
C GLU A 323 -10.61 -32.57 1.46
N ARG A 324 -9.50 -32.15 2.10
CA ARG A 324 -8.55 -31.09 1.72
C ARG A 324 -8.95 -29.63 1.99
N VAL A 325 -8.90 -29.28 3.28
CA VAL A 325 -8.10 -28.10 3.66
C VAL A 325 -6.71 -28.64 4.03
N HIS A 326 -5.77 -28.59 3.10
CA HIS A 326 -4.38 -28.90 3.41
C HIS A 326 -3.92 -27.96 4.52
N ARG A 327 -3.64 -28.56 5.68
CA ARG A 327 -2.86 -27.96 6.77
C ARG A 327 -1.66 -27.24 6.17
N LEU A 328 -1.70 -25.91 6.12
CA LEU A 328 -0.49 -25.10 6.07
C LEU A 328 0.18 -25.24 7.44
N SER A 329 1.15 -26.16 7.48
CA SER A 329 2.28 -26.22 8.39
C SER A 329 2.02 -25.74 9.83
N LYS A 330 1.58 -26.67 10.68
CA LYS A 330 2.00 -26.68 12.09
C LYS A 330 3.51 -26.93 12.13
N ARG A 331 4.28 -25.86 12.03
CA ARG A 331 5.61 -25.78 12.62
C ARG A 331 5.56 -24.64 13.64
N PRO A 332 6.16 -24.80 14.84
CA PRO A 332 6.31 -23.68 15.75
C PRO A 332 7.08 -22.63 14.97
N VAL A 333 6.54 -21.40 14.88
CA VAL A 333 7.39 -20.26 14.54
C VAL A 333 8.49 -20.28 15.60
N HIS A 334 9.71 -20.63 15.18
CA HIS A 334 10.88 -20.51 16.01
C HIS A 334 10.82 -19.15 16.69
N ARG A 335 11.03 -19.13 18.02
CA ARG A 335 11.34 -17.95 18.81
C ARG A 335 12.37 -17.10 18.05
N SER A 336 11.89 -16.12 17.30
CA SER A 336 12.68 -14.95 16.98
C SER A 336 12.53 -14.07 18.22
N ASN A 337 13.40 -14.34 19.20
CA ASN A 337 13.70 -13.41 20.26
C ASN A 337 14.13 -12.07 19.61
N GLY A 338 13.18 -11.16 19.43
CA GLY A 338 13.47 -9.74 19.46
C GLY A 338 13.36 -9.31 20.91
N ASN A 339 14.47 -9.35 21.64
CA ASN A 339 14.60 -8.73 22.94
C ASN A 339 14.07 -7.30 22.86
N PHE A 340 12.92 -7.04 23.48
CA PHE A 340 12.48 -5.70 23.83
C PHE A 340 13.18 -5.29 25.13
N LEU A 341 14.45 -4.93 25.00
CA LEU A 341 15.19 -4.16 25.99
C LEU A 341 16.05 -3.17 25.19
N ASP A 342 15.45 -2.04 24.79
CA ASP A 342 16.13 -0.75 24.58
C ASP A 342 15.21 0.37 24.03
N GLU A 343 13.96 0.47 24.49
CA GLU A 343 13.16 1.71 24.31
C GLU A 343 12.61 2.22 25.64
N ARG A 344 13.48 2.27 26.66
CA ARG A 344 13.36 3.24 27.75
C ARG A 344 14.63 4.08 27.81
N GLY A 345 14.72 5.03 26.89
CA GLY A 345 15.61 6.18 27.00
C GLY A 345 14.74 7.44 27.07
N ASP A 346 14.91 8.21 28.14
CA ASP A 346 14.43 9.57 28.35
C ASP A 346 12.94 9.80 28.65
N PHE A 347 12.57 9.54 29.91
CA PHE A 347 11.91 10.59 30.69
C PHE A 347 12.76 10.87 31.93
N GLY A 348 13.25 12.11 32.01
CA GLY A 348 14.14 12.60 33.05
C GLY A 348 13.58 12.44 34.47
N ARG A 349 14.51 12.30 35.40
CA ARG A 349 14.28 12.22 36.85
C ARG A 349 13.46 13.42 37.34
N ILE A 350 12.37 13.14 38.04
CA ILE A 350 11.81 14.04 39.05
C ILE A 350 11.97 13.30 40.38
N HIS A 351 12.82 13.83 41.25
CA HIS A 351 12.92 13.49 42.67
C HIS A 351 12.30 14.65 43.48
N PRO A 352 12.03 14.42 44.77
CA PRO A 352 11.05 13.50 45.36
C PRO A 352 9.65 14.13 45.48
#